data_AF-A0AAD8NNM0-F1
#
_entry.id   AF-A0AAD8NNM0-F1
#
_cell.length_a   1.000
_cell.length_b   1.000
_cell.length_c   1.000
_cell.angle_alpha   90.00
_cell.angle_beta   90.00
_cell.angle_gamma   90.00
#
_symmetry.space_group_name_H-M   'P 1'
#
loop_
_entity.id
_entity.type
_entity.pdbx_description
1 polymer ?
#
loop_
_entity_poly.entity_id
_entity_poly.type
_entity_poly.pdbx_seq_one_letter_code
_entity_poly.pdbx_strand_id
1 'polypeptide(L)'
;MYKSFSSIFSRPNIALTNRTSDLQQWRGIRVKILNNNLERGLTYMQRIMQSSGIERMIKNEQIYHIKNSEKRVLARKSLQRRLKSQDLARKLKSILVKKVRGY
;
A
#
# COMPACT_ATOMS: atom_id res chain seq x y z
N MET A 1 -24.97 42.85 14.92
CA MET A 1 -23.58 42.54 14.49
C MET A 1 -23.52 41.11 13.96
N TYR A 2 -23.83 40.89 12.69
CA TYR A 2 -23.71 39.57 12.06
C TYR A 2 -22.35 39.47 11.35
N LYS A 3 -21.49 38.55 11.80
CA LYS A 3 -20.21 38.27 11.14
C LYS A 3 -20.49 37.40 9.92
N SER A 4 -20.37 38.01 8.74
CA SER A 4 -20.37 37.34 7.45
C SER A 4 -19.10 36.47 7.35
N PHE A 5 -19.27 35.15 7.20
CA PHE A 5 -18.17 34.25 6.86
C PHE A 5 -17.85 34.44 5.38
N SER A 6 -16.76 35.15 5.07
CA SER A 6 -16.25 35.26 3.71
C SER A 6 -15.76 33.89 3.23
N SER A 7 -16.25 33.52 2.04
CA SER A 7 -15.97 32.30 1.32
C SER A 7 -14.47 32.09 1.05
N ILE A 8 -13.91 31.00 1.59
CA ILE A 8 -12.49 30.60 1.42
C ILE A 8 -12.22 29.98 0.03
N PHE A 9 -13.21 29.91 -0.86
CA PHE A 9 -13.06 29.33 -2.19
C PHE A 9 -13.31 30.36 -3.31
N SER A 10 -12.47 31.40 -3.37
CA SER A 10 -12.23 32.11 -4.63
C SER A 10 -11.21 31.33 -5.44
N ARG A 11 -11.66 30.42 -6.31
CA ARG A 11 -10.83 29.90 -7.40
C ARG A 11 -11.19 30.64 -8.69
N PRO A 12 -10.20 31.14 -9.44
CA PRO A 12 -10.46 31.86 -10.68
C PRO A 12 -10.99 30.90 -11.73
N ASN A 13 -11.95 31.39 -12.53
CA ASN A 13 -12.36 30.77 -13.78
C ASN A 13 -11.12 30.58 -14.67
N ILE A 14 -10.59 29.36 -14.70
CA ILE A 14 -9.62 28.93 -15.71
C ILE A 14 -10.45 28.53 -16.92
N ALA A 15 -10.40 29.37 -17.95
CA ALA A 15 -10.92 29.07 -19.27
C ALA A 15 -10.42 27.68 -19.69
N LEU A 16 -11.36 26.75 -19.86
CA LEU A 16 -11.15 25.40 -20.40
C LEU A 16 -10.76 25.53 -21.87
N THR A 17 -9.50 25.88 -22.10
CA THR A 17 -8.83 25.69 -23.39
C THR A 17 -8.43 24.22 -23.49
N ASN A 18 -8.67 23.63 -24.66
CA ASN A 18 -8.46 22.22 -25.02
C ASN A 18 -7.01 21.71 -24.85
N ARG A 19 -6.51 21.59 -23.60
CA ARG A 19 -5.20 20.98 -23.27
C ARG A 19 -5.22 20.13 -21.99
N THR A 20 -6.34 19.47 -21.70
CA THR A 20 -6.49 18.63 -20.50
C THR A 20 -6.27 17.14 -20.74
N SER A 21 -6.02 16.70 -21.99
CA SER A 21 -5.70 15.29 -22.29
C SER A 21 -4.33 14.85 -21.73
N ASP A 22 -3.38 15.77 -21.57
CA ASP A 22 -2.00 15.43 -21.17
C ASP A 22 -1.75 15.55 -19.66
N LEU A 23 -2.70 16.13 -18.91
CA LEU A 23 -2.67 16.18 -17.43
C LEU A 23 -3.57 15.11 -16.81
N GLN A 24 -3.80 14.01 -17.52
CA GLN A 24 -4.43 12.85 -16.91
C GLN A 24 -3.50 12.34 -15.80
N GLN A 25 -3.87 12.57 -14.54
CA GLN A 25 -3.13 12.03 -13.39
C GLN A 25 -2.90 10.53 -13.63
N TRP A 26 -1.64 10.13 -13.73
CA TRP A 26 -1.29 8.72 -13.89
C TRP A 26 -1.70 7.99 -12.60
N ARG A 27 -2.84 7.31 -12.63
CA ARG A 27 -3.30 6.44 -11.55
C ARG A 27 -2.84 5.00 -11.84
N GLY A 28 -2.31 4.32 -10.83
CA GLY A 28 -1.89 2.91 -10.87
C GLY A 28 -0.40 2.66 -11.09
N ILE A 29 0.01 1.40 -10.97
CA ILE A 29 1.39 0.95 -11.20
C ILE A 29 1.58 0.75 -12.70
N ARG A 30 2.46 1.53 -13.32
CA ARG A 30 2.79 1.45 -14.74
C ARG A 30 4.29 1.24 -14.90
N VAL A 31 4.69 0.43 -15.88
CA VAL A 31 6.09 0.15 -16.17
C VAL A 31 6.29 0.24 -17.68
N LYS A 32 7.31 1.00 -18.10
CA LYS A 32 7.76 0.98 -19.50
C LYS A 32 8.66 -0.22 -19.70
N ILE A 33 8.41 -0.99 -20.76
CA ILE A 33 9.26 -2.11 -21.14
C ILE A 33 10.48 -1.55 -21.87
N LEU A 34 11.67 -1.88 -21.37
CA LEU A 34 12.94 -1.46 -21.96
C LEU A 34 13.63 -2.67 -22.59
N ASN A 35 14.35 -2.45 -23.68
CA ASN A 35 15.19 -3.44 -24.34
C ASN A 35 14.46 -4.74 -24.71
N ASN A 36 13.17 -4.63 -25.10
CA ASN A 36 12.27 -5.75 -25.41
C ASN A 36 12.19 -6.84 -24.33
N ASN A 37 12.53 -6.50 -23.07
CA ASN A 37 12.53 -7.45 -21.96
C ASN A 37 11.25 -7.31 -21.12
N LEU A 38 10.20 -8.01 -21.55
CA LEU A 38 8.91 -8.04 -20.88
C LEU A 38 9.00 -8.66 -19.48
N GLU A 39 9.70 -9.77 -19.33
CA GLU A 39 9.88 -10.50 -18.05
C GLU A 39 10.41 -9.61 -16.93
N ARG A 40 11.45 -8.81 -17.25
CA ARG A 40 12.01 -7.84 -16.31
C ARG A 40 11.00 -6.75 -15.95
N GLY A 41 10.24 -6.26 -16.93
CA GLY A 41 9.18 -5.28 -16.72
C GLY A 41 8.07 -5.81 -15.80
N LEU A 42 7.61 -7.04 -16.03
CA LEU A 42 6.59 -7.71 -15.22
C LEU A 42 7.09 -8.02 -13.81
N THR A 43 8.32 -8.51 -13.66
CA THR A 43 8.94 -8.76 -12.35
C THR A 43 9.02 -7.47 -11.54
N TYR A 44 9.40 -6.37 -12.19
CA TYR A 44 9.43 -5.05 -11.55
C TYR A 44 8.03 -4.60 -11.16
N MET A 45 7.05 -4.71 -12.06
CA MET A 45 5.64 -4.38 -11.77
C MET A 45 5.12 -5.18 -10.56
N GLN A 46 5.36 -6.49 -10.52
CA GLN A 46 4.97 -7.36 -9.43
C GLN A 46 5.61 -6.95 -8.10
N ARG A 47 6.91 -6.63 -8.10
CA ARG A 47 7.59 -6.14 -6.89
C ARG A 47 6.94 -4.86 -6.36
N ILE A 48 6.63 -3.90 -7.23
CA ILE A 48 5.96 -2.64 -6.83
C ILE A 48 4.52 -2.91 -6.34
N MET A 49 3.82 -3.86 -6.95
CA MET A 49 2.48 -4.31 -6.54
C MET A 49 2.50 -4.95 -5.14
N GLN A 50 3.55 -5.71 -4.84
CA GLN A 50 3.75 -6.35 -3.53
C GLN A 50 4.11 -5.35 -2.45
N SER A 51 5.07 -4.46 -2.73
CA SER A 51 5.54 -3.48 -1.75
C SER A 51 4.49 -2.42 -1.42
N SER A 52 3.66 -2.03 -2.40
CA SER A 52 2.52 -1.12 -2.18
C SER A 52 1.40 -1.77 -1.36
N GLY A 53 1.43 -3.08 -1.18
CA GLY A 53 0.39 -3.82 -0.45
C GLY A 53 -0.89 -4.04 -1.26
N ILE A 54 -0.97 -3.58 -2.52
CA ILE A 54 -2.16 -3.73 -3.34
C ILE A 54 -2.45 -5.20 -3.68
N GLU A 55 -1.42 -6.01 -3.87
CA GLU A 55 -1.59 -7.47 -4.03
C GLU A 55 -2.34 -8.06 -2.83
N ARG A 56 -2.02 -7.62 -1.61
CA ARG A 56 -2.67 -8.11 -0.39
C ARG A 56 -4.10 -7.60 -0.29
N MET A 57 -4.38 -6.38 -0.74
CA MET A 57 -5.74 -5.86 -0.75
C MET A 57 -6.62 -6.64 -1.72
N ILE A 58 -6.11 -6.93 -2.92
CA ILE A 58 -6.83 -7.72 -3.94
C ILE A 58 -7.03 -9.16 -3.47
N LYS A 59 -5.97 -9.83 -2.98
CA LYS A 59 -6.08 -11.23 -2.53
C LYS A 59 -6.97 -11.42 -1.31
N ASN A 60 -7.05 -10.42 -0.43
CA ASN A 60 -7.87 -10.46 0.77
C ASN A 60 -9.20 -9.70 0.59
N GLU A 61 -9.65 -9.51 -0.65
CA GLU A 61 -10.94 -8.91 -0.94
C GLU A 61 -12.06 -9.68 -0.24
N GLN A 62 -12.98 -8.94 0.40
CA GLN A 62 -14.08 -9.54 1.14
C GLN A 62 -15.21 -9.90 0.19
N ILE A 63 -15.41 -11.19 -0.06
CA ILE A 63 -16.51 -11.70 -0.89
C ILE A 63 -17.87 -11.57 -0.16
N TYR A 64 -17.85 -11.66 1.17
CA TYR A 64 -19.05 -11.59 2.00
C TYR A 64 -18.88 -10.62 3.17
N HIS A 65 -20.02 -10.22 3.74
CA HIS A 65 -20.04 -9.33 4.89
C HIS A 65 -19.58 -10.02 6.17
N ILE A 66 -18.61 -9.42 6.85
CA ILE A 66 -18.14 -9.82 8.18
C ILE A 66 -18.65 -8.82 9.21
N LYS A 67 -19.25 -9.31 10.29
CA LYS A 67 -19.77 -8.45 11.36
C LYS A 67 -18.63 -7.78 12.14
N ASN A 68 -18.92 -6.66 12.80
CA ASN A 68 -17.90 -5.90 13.53
C ASN A 68 -17.24 -6.68 14.68
N SER A 69 -17.99 -7.53 15.38
CA SER A 69 -17.46 -8.44 16.40
C SER A 69 -16.38 -9.37 15.84
N GLU A 70 -16.65 -9.97 14.68
CA GLU A 70 -15.72 -10.86 13.98
C GLU A 70 -14.50 -10.10 13.43
N LYS A 71 -14.71 -8.90 12.85
CA LYS A 71 -13.60 -8.03 12.42
C LYS A 71 -12.61 -7.77 13.56
N ARG A 72 -13.09 -7.50 14.78
CA ARG A 72 -12.25 -7.29 15.98
C ARG A 72 -11.44 -8.54 16.33
N VAL A 73 -12.09 -9.71 16.28
CA VAL A 73 -11.41 -10.99 16.56
C VAL A 73 -10.34 -11.29 15.51
N LEU A 74 -10.62 -11.07 14.23
CA LEU A 74 -9.66 -11.26 13.14
C LEU A 74 -8.46 -10.33 13.25
N ALA A 75 -8.69 -9.05 13.57
CA ALA A 75 -7.63 -8.07 13.80
C ALA A 75 -6.71 -8.51 14.97
N ARG A 76 -7.30 -8.94 16.10
CA ARG A 76 -6.54 -9.45 17.25
C ARG A 76 -5.71 -10.69 16.89
N LYS A 77 -6.29 -11.66 16.17
CA LYS A 77 -5.57 -12.86 15.70
C LYS A 77 -4.45 -12.51 14.73
N SER A 78 -4.64 -11.53 13.85
CA SER A 78 -3.59 -11.04 12.94
C SER A 78 -2.43 -10.40 13.69
N LEU A 79 -2.74 -9.54 14.67
CA LEU A 79 -1.74 -8.91 15.55
C LEU A 79 -0.92 -9.97 16.30
N GLN A 80 -1.58 -10.94 16.90
CA GLN A 80 -0.89 -12.00 17.66
C GLN A 80 0.03 -12.83 16.75
N ARG A 81 -0.40 -13.17 15.53
CA ARG A 81 0.46 -13.86 14.54
C ARG A 81 1.70 -13.03 14.22
N ARG A 82 1.53 -11.73 13.95
CA ARG A 82 2.65 -10.83 13.66
C ARG A 82 3.66 -10.77 14.82
N LEU A 83 3.17 -10.61 16.06
CA LEU A 83 4.04 -10.55 17.24
C LEU A 83 4.81 -11.87 17.44
N LYS A 84 4.13 -13.02 17.35
CA LYS A 84 4.77 -14.34 17.45
C LYS A 84 5.88 -14.53 16.40
N SER A 85 5.61 -14.16 15.14
CA SER A 85 6.63 -14.23 14.07
C SER A 85 7.81 -13.31 14.33
N GLN A 86 7.57 -12.09 14.85
CA GLN A 86 8.64 -11.16 15.20
C GLN A 86 9.50 -11.66 16.36
N ASP A 87 8.88 -12.20 17.41
CA ASP A 87 9.61 -12.76 18.55
C ASP A 87 10.44 -13.97 18.15
N LEU A 88 9.89 -14.85 17.30
CA LEU A 88 10.64 -15.96 16.72
C LEU A 88 11.83 -15.47 15.90
N ALA A 89 11.65 -14.48 15.03
CA ALA A 89 12.74 -13.92 14.22
C ALA A 89 13.85 -13.31 15.10
N ARG A 90 13.50 -12.62 16.19
CA ARG A 90 14.47 -12.09 17.15
C ARG A 90 15.27 -13.19 17.84
N LYS A 91 14.60 -14.27 18.27
CA LYS A 91 15.24 -15.45 18.87
C LYS A 91 16.18 -16.15 17.89
N LEU A 92 15.75 -16.35 16.64
CA LEU A 92 16.60 -16.95 15.62
C LEU A 92 17.82 -16.08 15.32
N LYS A 93 17.63 -14.75 15.23
CA LYS A 93 18.74 -13.81 15.07
C LYS A 93 19.74 -13.89 16.22
N SER A 94 19.28 -13.97 17.47
CA SER A 94 20.18 -14.08 18.62
C SER A 94 20.95 -15.40 18.63
N ILE A 95 20.31 -16.52 18.28
CA ILE A 95 20.95 -17.83 18.12
C ILE A 95 22.02 -17.78 17.02
N LEU A 96 21.69 -17.23 15.84
CA LEU A 96 22.64 -17.07 14.74
C LEU A 96 23.86 -16.24 15.16
N VAL A 97 23.65 -15.13 15.87
CA VAL A 97 24.75 -14.28 16.35
C VAL A 97 25.63 -15.02 17.37
N LYS A 98 25.04 -15.78 18.30
CA LYS A 98 25.81 -16.60 19.25
C LYS A 98 26.65 -17.66 18.53
N LYS A 99 26.03 -18.37 17.58
CA LYS A 99 26.70 -19.38 16.75
C LYS A 99 27.89 -18.82 15.98
N VAL A 100 27.77 -17.65 15.36
CA VAL A 100 28.86 -16.99 14.62
C VAL A 100 29.99 -16.54 15.56
N ARG A 101 29.66 -16.15 16.79
CA ARG A 101 30.63 -15.71 17.80
C ARG A 101 31.30 -16.86 18.57
N GLY A 102 30.87 -18.11 18.36
CA GLY A 102 31.43 -19.28 19.03
C GLY A 102 30.92 -19.52 20.46
N TYR A 103 29.75 -18.98 20.81
CA TYR A 103 29.03 -19.24 22.07
C TYR A 103 27.84 -20.19 21.87
#